data_AF-A0A1V5DTR2-F1
#
_entry.id   AF-A0A1V5DTR2-F1
#
_cell.length_a   1.000
_cell.length_b   1.000
_cell.length_c   1.000
_cell.angle_alpha   90.00
_cell.angle_beta   90.00
_cell.angle_gamma   90.00
#
_symmetry.space_group_name_H-M   'P 1'
#
loop_
_entity.id
_entity.type
_entity.pdbx_description
1 polymer ?
#
loop_
_entity_poly.entity_id
_entity_poly.type
_entity_poly.pdbx_seq_one_letter_code
_entity_poly.pdbx_strand_id
1 'polypeptide(L)'
;MIMIMAFIIVFFTFALLRVPVCFSISLGAVAGYLVSDINMKIIPPALLNGLDSFPLLAIPAFIFAGELMSSGGISSAIMKFIQSLTSRFRGSLGTVLVGSSMLFGSITGSSLATVTAIGGIMLPEMKKAGYDRRYTTALLAASGFLGILIPPSVPGVIYALMSEQKVTEVWMSTLLPGAGHSRKLPSLSI
;
A
#
# COMPACT_ATOMS: atom_id res chain seq x y z
N MET A 1 -25.26 0.32 23.45
CA MET A 1 -26.05 0.22 22.21
C MET A 1 -26.23 1.58 21.51
N ILE A 2 -26.61 2.63 22.25
CA ILE A 2 -26.81 3.99 21.69
C ILE A 2 -25.51 4.58 21.11
N MET A 3 -24.36 4.39 21.80
CA MET A 3 -23.03 4.80 21.31
C MET A 3 -22.72 4.32 19.88
N ILE A 4 -22.94 3.02 19.64
CA ILE A 4 -22.64 2.36 18.37
C ILE A 4 -23.58 2.90 17.29
N MET A 5 -24.85 3.12 17.62
CA MET A 5 -25.82 3.71 16.69
C MET A 5 -25.42 5.13 16.28
N ALA A 6 -25.02 5.97 17.25
CA ALA A 6 -24.55 7.33 16.99
C ALA A 6 -23.30 7.34 16.10
N PHE A 7 -22.33 6.45 16.38
CA PHE A 7 -21.16 6.27 15.54
C PHE A 7 -21.53 5.91 14.10
N ILE A 8 -22.38 4.90 13.90
CA ILE A 8 -22.77 4.39 12.57
C ILE A 8 -23.50 5.48 11.78
N ILE A 9 -24.47 6.17 12.38
CA ILE A 9 -25.25 7.21 11.71
C ILE A 9 -24.34 8.35 11.24
N VAL A 10 -23.48 8.86 12.12
CA VAL A 10 -22.58 9.97 11.79
C VAL A 10 -21.55 9.53 10.75
N PHE A 11 -20.92 8.37 10.93
CA PHE A 11 -19.96 7.83 9.96
C PHE A 11 -20.56 7.73 8.56
N PHE A 12 -21.72 7.09 8.40
CA PHE A 12 -22.34 6.92 7.08
C PHE A 12 -22.83 8.23 6.49
N THR A 13 -23.32 9.16 7.31
CA THR A 13 -23.73 10.48 6.84
C THR A 13 -22.55 11.24 6.22
N PHE A 14 -21.42 11.32 6.93
CA PHE A 14 -20.23 12.01 6.42
C PHE A 14 -19.57 11.25 5.25
N ALA A 15 -19.55 9.91 5.28
CA ALA A 15 -19.05 9.10 4.18
C ALA A 15 -19.87 9.29 2.89
N LEU A 16 -21.21 9.36 2.98
CA LEU A 16 -22.08 9.63 1.83
C LEU A 16 -21.93 11.06 1.30
N LEU A 17 -21.59 12.02 2.17
CA LEU A 17 -21.22 13.38 1.80
C LEU A 17 -19.81 13.48 1.16
N ARG A 18 -19.17 12.35 0.85
CA ARG A 18 -17.83 12.26 0.24
C ARG A 18 -16.73 12.88 1.11
N VAL A 19 -16.94 12.98 2.42
CA VAL A 19 -15.88 13.35 3.35
C VAL A 19 -14.88 12.20 3.45
N PRO A 20 -13.54 12.47 3.44
CA PRO A 20 -12.55 11.42 3.53
C PRO A 20 -12.80 10.51 4.74
N VAL A 21 -12.69 9.20 4.51
CA VAL A 21 -13.09 8.16 5.48
C VAL A 21 -12.46 8.36 6.86
N CYS A 22 -11.21 8.81 6.93
CA CYS A 22 -10.52 9.11 8.19
C CYS A 22 -11.27 10.14 9.04
N PHE A 23 -11.77 11.23 8.44
CA PHE A 23 -12.54 12.24 9.16
C PHE A 23 -13.93 11.73 9.54
N SER A 24 -14.56 10.96 8.67
CA SER A 24 -15.88 10.35 8.93
C SER A 24 -15.83 9.39 10.13
N ILE A 25 -14.77 8.58 10.26
CA ILE A 25 -14.55 7.70 11.41
C ILE A 25 -14.31 8.52 12.68
N SER A 26 -13.44 9.53 12.63
CA SER A 26 -13.12 10.37 13.78
C SER A 26 -14.35 11.13 14.31
N LEU A 27 -15.14 11.73 13.42
CA LEU A 27 -16.37 12.43 13.78
C LEU A 27 -17.42 11.46 14.34
N GLY A 28 -17.54 10.25 13.77
CA GLY A 28 -18.37 9.19 14.32
C GLY A 28 -17.96 8.80 15.73
N ALA A 29 -16.65 8.66 15.99
CA ALA A 29 -16.12 8.30 17.30
C ALA A 29 -16.42 9.39 18.36
N VAL A 30 -16.22 10.66 18.00
CA VAL A 30 -16.56 11.80 18.86
C VAL A 30 -18.07 11.83 19.16
N ALA A 31 -18.92 11.60 18.16
CA ALA A 31 -20.37 11.53 18.34
C ALA A 31 -20.79 10.36 19.25
N GLY A 32 -20.12 9.20 19.16
CA GLY A 32 -20.34 8.09 20.09
C GLY A 32 -20.03 8.46 21.54
N TYR A 33 -18.88 9.10 21.78
CA TYR A 33 -18.47 9.53 23.12
C TYR A 33 -19.38 10.60 23.73
N LEU A 34 -19.88 11.54 22.91
CA LEU A 34 -20.85 12.55 23.33
C LEU A 34 -22.13 11.94 23.92
N VAL A 35 -22.59 10.82 23.38
CA VAL A 35 -23.86 10.18 23.79
C VAL A 35 -23.68 9.21 24.96
N SER A 36 -22.45 8.87 25.32
CA SER A 36 -22.15 7.86 26.34
C SER A 36 -21.57 8.44 27.64
N ASP A 37 -21.62 9.76 27.80
CA ASP A 37 -21.10 10.52 28.96
C ASP A 37 -19.62 10.21 29.28
N ILE A 38 -18.86 9.83 28.25
CA ILE A 38 -17.43 9.55 28.37
C ILE A 38 -16.69 10.88 28.36
N ASN A 39 -15.78 11.07 29.32
CA ASN A 39 -15.00 12.30 29.43
C ASN A 39 -14.18 12.54 28.15
N MET A 40 -14.48 13.63 27.44
CA MET A 40 -13.80 14.00 26.19
C MET A 40 -12.29 14.23 26.36
N LYS A 41 -11.81 14.43 27.59
CA LYS A 41 -10.38 14.52 27.89
C LYS A 41 -9.61 13.24 27.57
N ILE A 42 -10.30 12.12 27.34
CA ILE A 42 -9.70 10.85 26.91
C ILE A 42 -9.31 10.89 25.42
N ILE A 43 -9.93 11.75 24.61
CA ILE A 43 -9.71 11.78 23.16
C ILE A 43 -8.26 12.14 22.80
N PRO A 44 -7.65 13.24 23.31
CA PRO A 44 -6.27 13.59 22.96
C PRO A 44 -5.23 12.50 23.29
N PRO A 45 -5.18 11.90 24.50
CA PRO A 45 -4.22 10.85 24.80
C PRO A 45 -4.51 9.55 24.02
N ALA A 46 -5.77 9.21 23.74
CA ALA A 46 -6.11 8.05 22.90
C ALA A 46 -5.58 8.21 21.46
N LEU A 47 -5.67 9.42 20.89
CA LEU A 47 -5.11 9.72 19.57
C LEU A 47 -3.58 9.63 19.55
N LEU A 48 -2.91 10.18 20.57
CA LEU A 48 -1.45 10.13 20.67
C LEU A 48 -0.93 8.69 20.80
N ASN A 49 -1.57 7.87 21.64
CA ASN A 49 -1.23 6.46 21.78
C ASN A 49 -1.45 5.68 20.48
N GLY A 50 -2.46 6.02 19.68
CA GLY A 50 -2.68 5.39 18.37
C GLY A 50 -1.58 5.70 17.34
N LEU A 51 -0.90 6.84 17.48
CA LEU A 51 0.22 7.24 16.62
C LEU A 51 1.57 6.66 17.09
N ASP A 52 1.65 6.24 18.36
CA ASP A 52 2.87 5.68 18.96
C ASP A 52 3.04 4.19 18.60
N SER A 53 3.25 3.93 17.31
CA SER A 53 3.44 2.59 16.76
C SER A 53 4.69 2.54 15.92
N PHE A 54 5.67 1.73 16.33
CA PHE A 54 6.92 1.52 15.59
C PHE A 54 6.71 1.18 14.09
N PRO A 55 5.74 0.33 13.71
CA PRO A 55 5.35 0.14 12.31
C PRO A 55 5.00 1.42 11.53
N LEU A 56 4.40 2.43 12.16
CA LEU A 56 4.02 3.68 11.48
C LEU A 56 5.25 4.48 11.04
N LEU A 57 6.39 4.36 11.74
CA LEU A 57 7.66 4.99 11.34
C LEU A 57 8.25 4.39 10.06
N ALA A 58 7.95 3.11 9.77
CA ALA A 58 8.43 2.46 8.56
C ALA A 58 7.80 3.08 7.31
N ILE A 59 6.55 3.58 7.39
CA ILE A 59 5.82 4.12 6.25
C ILE A 59 6.53 5.36 5.65
N PRO A 60 6.85 6.42 6.42
CA PRO A 60 7.66 7.53 5.92
C PRO A 60 9.03 7.09 5.40
N ALA A 61 9.68 6.14 6.06
CA ALA A 61 11.00 5.65 5.64
C ALA A 61 10.95 4.97 4.26
N PHE A 62 9.92 4.14 3.99
CA PHE A 62 9.72 3.51 2.68
C PHE A 62 9.41 4.54 1.58
N ILE A 63 8.56 5.54 1.88
CA ILE A 63 8.24 6.61 0.94
C ILE A 63 9.51 7.43 0.62
N PHE A 64 10.27 7.80 1.65
CA PHE A 64 11.53 8.53 1.49
C PHE A 64 12.56 7.75 0.69
N ALA A 65 12.73 6.45 0.98
CA ALA A 65 13.62 5.58 0.22
C ALA A 65 13.22 5.51 -1.26
N GLY A 66 11.92 5.41 -1.55
CA GLY A 66 11.41 5.41 -2.92
C GLY A 66 11.67 6.70 -3.67
N GLU A 67 11.49 7.85 -3.03
CA GLU A 67 11.80 9.14 -3.63
C GLU A 67 13.30 9.31 -3.89
N LEU A 68 14.14 8.87 -2.94
CA LEU A 68 15.59 8.89 -3.07
C LEU A 68 16.08 7.97 -4.20
N MET A 69 15.45 6.81 -4.39
CA MET A 69 15.75 5.91 -5.50
C MET A 69 15.32 6.47 -6.86
N SER A 70 14.17 7.13 -6.91
CA SER A 70 13.67 7.81 -8.10
C SER A 70 14.61 8.94 -8.52
N SER A 71 14.95 9.82 -7.57
CA SER A 71 15.83 10.97 -7.80
C SER A 71 17.29 10.58 -8.01
N GLY A 72 17.76 9.50 -7.37
CA GLY A 72 19.14 8.99 -7.46
C GLY A 72 19.44 8.15 -8.70
N GLY A 73 18.48 7.95 -9.61
CA GLY A 73 18.68 7.18 -10.85
C GLY A 73 18.66 5.67 -10.68
N ILE A 74 18.32 5.16 -9.48
CA ILE A 74 18.21 3.73 -9.20
C ILE A 74 17.06 3.11 -10.00
N SER A 75 15.95 3.83 -10.19
CA SER A 75 14.83 3.40 -11.06
C SER A 75 15.30 3.07 -12.48
N SER A 76 16.13 3.95 -13.05
CA SER A 76 16.73 3.75 -14.37
C SER A 76 17.70 2.57 -14.40
N ALA A 77 18.46 2.35 -13.33
CA ALA A 77 19.36 1.21 -13.21
C ALA A 77 18.59 -0.13 -13.15
N ILE A 78 17.50 -0.20 -12.36
CA ILE A 78 16.61 -1.36 -12.28
C ILE A 78 16.01 -1.67 -13.66
N MET A 79 15.57 -0.65 -14.39
CA MET A 79 15.05 -0.84 -15.76
C MET A 79 16.10 -1.41 -16.71
N LYS A 80 17.32 -0.86 -16.72
CA LYS A 80 18.41 -1.38 -17.55
C LYS A 80 18.77 -2.82 -17.18
N PHE A 81 18.72 -3.16 -15.89
CA PHE A 81 18.96 -4.51 -15.41
C PHE A 81 17.88 -5.50 -15.92
N ILE A 82 16.59 -5.18 -15.78
CA ILE A 82 15.53 -6.04 -16.33
C ILE A 82 15.60 -6.12 -17.85
N GLN A 83 15.93 -5.00 -18.50
CA GLN A 83 16.07 -4.96 -19.95
C GLN A 83 17.22 -5.85 -20.43
N SER A 84 18.35 -5.90 -19.74
CA SER A 84 19.46 -6.79 -20.14
C SER A 84 19.04 -8.26 -20.06
N LEU A 85 18.26 -8.65 -19.05
CA LEU A 85 17.72 -10.01 -18.88
C LEU A 85 16.69 -10.39 -19.93
N THR A 86 15.86 -9.43 -20.38
CA THR A 86 14.69 -9.69 -21.23
C THR A 86 14.88 -9.25 -22.69
N SER A 87 16.01 -8.64 -23.02
CA SER A 87 16.33 -8.08 -24.35
C SER A 87 16.18 -9.06 -25.51
N ARG A 88 16.34 -10.38 -25.28
CA ARG A 88 16.20 -11.42 -26.31
C ARG A 88 14.77 -11.69 -26.77
N PHE A 89 13.75 -11.24 -26.03
CA PHE A 89 12.35 -11.54 -26.36
C PHE A 89 11.71 -10.43 -27.20
N ARG A 90 10.96 -10.80 -28.24
CA ARG A 90 10.11 -9.87 -28.99
C ARG A 90 9.01 -9.36 -28.04
N GLY A 91 8.89 -8.05 -27.91
CA GLY A 91 7.96 -7.43 -26.95
C GLY A 91 8.55 -7.14 -25.56
N SER A 92 9.88 -7.21 -25.40
CA SER A 92 10.58 -7.06 -24.13
C SER A 92 10.23 -5.78 -23.34
N LEU A 93 9.88 -4.68 -24.00
CA LEU A 93 9.49 -3.43 -23.32
C LEU A 93 8.31 -3.61 -22.35
N GLY A 94 7.33 -4.44 -22.68
CA GLY A 94 6.23 -4.75 -21.76
C GLY A 94 6.71 -5.53 -20.54
N THR A 95 7.59 -6.51 -20.74
CA THR A 95 8.19 -7.29 -19.65
C THR A 95 9.09 -6.43 -18.77
N VAL A 96 9.83 -5.48 -19.36
CA VAL A 96 10.62 -4.49 -18.63
C VAL A 96 9.72 -3.62 -17.77
N LEU A 97 8.61 -3.12 -18.32
CA LEU A 97 7.67 -2.30 -17.55
C LEU A 97 7.12 -3.07 -16.35
N VAL A 98 6.69 -4.32 -16.56
CA VAL A 98 6.14 -5.16 -15.48
C VAL A 98 7.22 -5.50 -14.46
N GLY A 99 8.37 -6.03 -14.89
CA GLY A 99 9.44 -6.47 -14.00
C GLY A 99 10.08 -5.32 -13.23
N SER A 100 10.29 -4.17 -13.86
CA SER A 100 10.78 -2.98 -13.16
C SER A 100 9.74 -2.40 -12.20
N SER A 101 8.46 -2.43 -12.55
CA SER A 101 7.39 -2.05 -11.60
C SER A 101 7.34 -2.97 -10.40
N MET A 102 7.54 -4.28 -10.61
CA MET A 102 7.58 -5.27 -9.53
C MET A 102 8.75 -5.02 -8.57
N LEU A 103 9.97 -4.89 -9.09
CA LEU A 103 11.16 -4.66 -8.27
C LEU A 103 11.16 -3.28 -7.60
N PHE A 104 10.73 -2.24 -8.31
CA PHE A 104 10.65 -0.91 -7.73
C PHE A 104 9.54 -0.84 -6.67
N GLY A 105 8.38 -1.44 -6.96
CA GLY A 105 7.26 -1.53 -6.03
C GLY A 105 7.58 -2.34 -4.78
N SER A 106 8.38 -3.41 -4.90
CA SER A 106 8.80 -4.20 -3.73
C SER A 106 9.76 -3.45 -2.82
N ILE A 107 10.51 -2.47 -3.33
CA ILE A 107 11.44 -1.69 -2.49
C ILE A 107 10.73 -0.47 -1.89
N THR A 108 9.90 0.21 -2.69
CA THR A 108 9.21 1.44 -2.29
C THR A 108 7.90 1.19 -1.55
N GLY A 109 7.32 0.00 -1.69
CA GLY A 109 6.05 -0.39 -1.11
C GLY A 109 4.85 0.46 -1.58
N SER A 110 4.98 1.22 -2.68
CA SER A 110 4.01 2.21 -3.13
C SER A 110 3.71 2.12 -4.63
N SER A 111 2.43 1.90 -4.97
CA SER A 111 1.95 1.84 -6.35
C SER A 111 2.00 3.21 -7.00
N LEU A 112 1.65 4.27 -6.25
CA LEU A 112 1.69 5.63 -6.75
C LEU A 112 3.11 6.03 -7.13
N ALA A 113 4.09 5.76 -6.24
CA ALA A 113 5.50 6.04 -6.51
C ALA A 113 6.03 5.22 -7.70
N THR A 114 5.58 3.96 -7.82
CA THR A 114 5.95 3.10 -8.96
C THR A 114 5.41 3.66 -10.27
N VAL A 115 4.13 4.05 -10.31
CA VAL A 115 3.49 4.59 -11.52
C VAL A 115 4.12 5.92 -11.93
N THR A 116 4.46 6.80 -10.97
CA THR A 116 5.11 8.08 -11.29
C THR A 116 6.54 7.89 -11.78
N ALA A 117 7.36 7.10 -11.08
CA ALA A 117 8.77 6.90 -11.43
C ALA A 117 8.95 6.06 -12.70
N ILE A 118 8.38 4.84 -12.72
CA ILE A 118 8.51 3.93 -13.87
C ILE A 118 7.72 4.45 -15.07
N GLY A 119 6.52 4.98 -14.84
CA GLY A 119 5.69 5.54 -15.91
C GLY A 119 6.35 6.73 -16.60
N GLY A 120 7.01 7.61 -15.84
CA GLY A 120 7.73 8.76 -16.39
C GLY A 120 8.81 8.38 -17.41
N ILE A 121 9.43 7.20 -17.23
CA ILE A 121 10.49 6.71 -18.11
C ILE A 121 9.93 5.80 -19.21
N MET A 122 9.04 4.87 -18.87
CA MET A 122 8.56 3.84 -19.80
C MET A 122 7.48 4.30 -20.78
N LEU A 123 6.57 5.19 -20.36
CA LEU A 123 5.51 5.69 -21.27
C LEU A 123 6.07 6.34 -22.54
N PRO A 124 7.05 7.26 -22.49
CA PRO A 124 7.62 7.83 -23.70
C PRO A 124 8.40 6.80 -24.53
N GLU A 125 9.13 5.88 -23.90
CA GLU A 125 9.88 4.83 -24.60
C GLU A 125 8.97 3.83 -25.33
N MET A 126 7.89 3.38 -24.70
CA MET A 126 6.91 2.49 -25.33
C MET A 126 6.16 3.20 -26.47
N LYS A 127 5.88 4.50 -26.35
CA LYS A 127 5.31 5.29 -27.44
C LYS A 127 6.26 5.35 -28.65
N LYS A 128 7.56 5.56 -28.45
CA LYS A 128 8.56 5.55 -29.53
C LYS A 128 8.66 4.20 -30.21
N ALA A 129 8.50 3.12 -29.45
CA ALA A 129 8.49 1.76 -29.97
C ALA A 129 7.17 1.36 -30.67
N GLY A 130 6.21 2.27 -30.82
CA GLY A 130 4.96 2.05 -31.55
C GLY A 130 3.85 1.37 -30.75
N TYR A 131 3.97 1.29 -29.42
CA TYR A 131 2.89 0.74 -28.58
C TYR A 131 1.71 1.70 -28.47
N ASP A 132 0.50 1.15 -28.42
CA ASP A 132 -0.70 1.92 -28.16
C ASP A 132 -0.67 2.53 -26.75
N ARG A 133 -1.13 3.78 -26.64
CA ARG A 133 -1.13 4.52 -25.38
C ARG A 133 -2.04 3.87 -24.34
N ARG A 134 -3.22 3.39 -24.74
CA ARG A 134 -4.19 2.76 -23.83
C ARG A 134 -3.63 1.45 -23.29
N TYR A 135 -3.01 0.64 -24.16
CA TYR A 135 -2.31 -0.58 -23.75
C TYR A 135 -1.23 -0.29 -22.70
N THR A 136 -0.39 0.71 -22.98
CA THR A 136 0.75 1.02 -22.10
C THR A 136 0.30 1.53 -20.73
N THR A 137 -0.69 2.43 -20.70
CA THR A 137 -1.24 2.94 -19.43
C THR A 137 -1.98 1.88 -18.64
N ALA A 138 -2.70 0.97 -19.30
CA ALA A 138 -3.37 -0.14 -18.64
C ALA A 138 -2.36 -1.12 -18.05
N LEU A 139 -1.28 -1.43 -18.80
CA LEU A 139 -0.21 -2.30 -18.32
C LEU A 139 0.52 -1.69 -17.13
N LEU A 140 0.83 -0.38 -17.17
CA LEU A 140 1.43 0.35 -16.04
C LEU A 140 0.52 0.37 -14.80
N ALA A 141 -0.78 0.59 -14.99
CA ALA A 141 -1.74 0.57 -13.89
C ALA A 141 -1.78 -0.81 -13.23
N ALA A 142 -1.84 -1.89 -14.03
CA ALA A 142 -1.84 -3.25 -13.52
C ALA A 142 -0.50 -3.62 -12.85
N SER A 143 0.63 -3.28 -13.47
CA SER A 143 1.97 -3.62 -12.95
C SER A 143 2.33 -2.87 -11.68
N GLY A 144 1.91 -1.61 -11.55
CA GLY A 144 2.12 -0.80 -10.35
C GLY A 144 1.47 -1.41 -9.11
N PHE A 145 0.33 -2.09 -9.26
CA PHE A 145 -0.31 -2.83 -8.16
C PHE A 145 0.43 -4.12 -7.82
N LEU A 146 0.96 -4.85 -8.81
CA LEU A 146 1.69 -6.09 -8.57
C LEU A 146 2.95 -5.87 -7.72
N GLY A 147 3.64 -4.73 -7.89
CA GLY A 147 4.82 -4.40 -7.09
C GLY A 147 4.55 -4.22 -5.60
N ILE A 148 3.35 -3.78 -5.21
CA ILE A 148 2.96 -3.69 -3.79
C ILE A 148 2.80 -5.07 -3.14
N LEU A 149 2.46 -6.11 -3.90
CA LEU A 149 2.22 -7.43 -3.32
C LEU A 149 3.52 -8.13 -2.88
N ILE A 150 4.65 -7.75 -3.49
CA ILE A 150 5.95 -8.33 -3.18
C ILE A 150 6.52 -7.61 -1.96
N PRO A 151 6.90 -8.33 -0.89
CA PRO A 151 7.50 -7.72 0.29
C PRO A 151 8.85 -7.03 -0.01
N PRO A 152 9.20 -5.95 0.71
CA PRO A 152 8.40 -5.18 1.67
C PRO A 152 7.31 -4.27 1.05
N SER A 153 6.17 -4.09 1.74
CA SER A 153 5.10 -3.21 1.24
C SER A 153 4.31 -2.46 2.31
N VAL A 154 3.99 -1.19 2.03
CA VAL A 154 3.29 -0.27 2.95
C VAL A 154 1.89 -0.77 3.33
N PRO A 155 1.05 -1.25 2.40
CA PRO A 155 -0.27 -1.79 2.76
C PRO A 155 -0.18 -3.02 3.67
N GLY A 156 0.85 -3.85 3.51
CA GLY A 156 1.10 -4.99 4.40
C GLY A 156 1.42 -4.55 5.83
N VAL A 157 2.18 -3.46 6.01
CA VAL A 157 2.45 -2.87 7.33
C VAL A 157 1.17 -2.35 7.98
N ILE A 158 0.34 -1.64 7.23
CA ILE A 158 -0.95 -1.12 7.72
C ILE A 158 -1.88 -2.27 8.12
N TYR A 159 -1.97 -3.31 7.29
CA TYR A 159 -2.77 -4.49 7.60
C TYR A 159 -2.27 -5.21 8.86
N ALA A 160 -0.96 -5.41 8.99
CA ALA A 160 -0.35 -6.03 10.16
C ALA A 160 -0.68 -5.25 11.45
N LEU A 161 -0.62 -3.92 11.38
CA LEU A 161 -0.99 -3.03 12.47
C LEU A 161 -2.47 -3.18 12.86
N MET A 162 -3.37 -3.18 11.89
CA MET A 162 -4.82 -3.27 12.14
C MET A 162 -5.27 -4.65 12.62
N SER A 163 -4.59 -5.72 12.19
CA SER A 163 -4.88 -7.11 12.56
C SER A 163 -4.07 -7.60 13.77
N GLU A 164 -3.26 -6.72 14.37
CA GLU A 164 -2.33 -7.03 15.46
C GLU A 164 -1.41 -8.24 15.16
N GLN A 165 -1.09 -8.42 13.87
CA GLN A 165 -0.19 -9.47 13.39
C GLN A 165 1.24 -8.95 13.23
N LYS A 166 2.21 -9.87 13.20
CA LYS A 166 3.59 -9.49 12.88
C LYS A 166 3.69 -9.12 11.40
N VAL A 167 4.32 -7.98 11.11
CA VAL A 167 4.56 -7.50 9.73
C VAL A 167 5.23 -8.57 8.87
N THR A 168 6.18 -9.32 9.43
CA THR A 168 6.87 -10.41 8.74
C THR A 168 5.95 -11.57 8.36
N GLU A 169 4.97 -11.91 9.19
CA GLU A 169 3.99 -12.97 8.90
C GLU A 169 3.05 -12.54 7.77
N VAL A 170 2.63 -11.27 7.77
CA VAL A 170 1.79 -10.70 6.70
C VAL A 170 2.55 -10.67 5.37
N TRP A 171 3.81 -10.25 5.36
CA TRP A 171 4.64 -10.27 4.15
C TRP A 171 4.90 -11.67 3.62
N MET A 172 5.18 -12.64 4.50
CA MET A 172 5.36 -14.03 4.05
C MET A 172 4.07 -14.62 3.48
N SER A 173 2.90 -14.13 3.89
CA SER A 173 1.61 -14.58 3.35
C SER A 173 1.38 -14.15 1.89
N THR A 174 2.01 -13.07 1.43
CA THR A 174 1.87 -12.60 0.03
C THR A 174 2.78 -13.33 -0.95
N LEU A 175 3.88 -13.93 -0.48
CA LEU A 175 4.78 -14.74 -1.30
C LEU A 175 4.19 -16.12 -1.62
N LEU A 176 3.58 -16.76 -0.61
CA LEU A 176 2.96 -18.08 -0.73
C LEU A 176 1.69 -18.10 0.11
N PRO A 177 0.50 -18.25 -0.50
CA PRO A 177 -0.75 -18.40 0.24
C PRO A 177 -0.64 -19.61 1.19
N GLY A 178 -0.54 -19.35 2.49
CA GLY A 178 -0.41 -20.38 3.54
C GLY A 178 0.95 -20.46 4.25
N ALA A 179 2.02 -19.83 3.75
CA ALA A 179 3.33 -19.87 4.43
C ALA A 179 3.32 -19.22 5.83
N GLY A 180 2.47 -18.19 6.02
CA GLY A 180 2.24 -17.57 7.33
C GLY A 180 1.34 -18.40 8.27
N HIS A 181 0.52 -19.31 7.73
CA HIS A 181 -0.45 -20.09 8.51
C HIS A 181 0.13 -21.43 9.03
N SER A 182 1.28 -21.88 8.51
CA SER A 182 1.86 -23.18 8.87
C SER A 182 2.53 -23.24 10.26
N ARG A 183 2.56 -22.16 11.05
CA ARG A 183 3.16 -22.16 12.41
C ARG A 183 2.23 -21.80 13.57
N LYS A 184 0.94 -21.56 13.31
CA LYS A 184 -0.08 -21.48 14.35
C LYS A 184 -1.36 -22.15 13.86
N LEU A 185 -1.35 -23.47 13.81
CA LEU A 185 -2.56 -24.23 14.14
C LEU A 185 -2.64 -24.18 15.67
N PRO A 186 -3.47 -23.32 16.30
CA PRO A 186 -4.08 -23.76 17.53
C PRO A 186 -4.84 -25.03 17.14
N SER A 187 -4.55 -26.09 17.88
CA SER A 187 -5.27 -27.35 17.83
C SER A 187 -6.74 -27.14 17.47
N LEU A 188 -7.16 -27.79 16.39
CA LEU A 188 -8.54 -28.25 16.25
C LEU A 188 -8.87 -29.06 17.51
N SER A 189 -9.42 -28.38 18.50
CA SER A 189 -10.16 -28.93 19.62
C SER A 189 -11.32 -27.98 19.84
N ILE A 190 -12.46 -28.39 19.28
CA ILE A 190 -13.84 -28.27 19.80
C ILE A 190 -14.07 -27.06 20.72
#